data_AF-A0A2N9E372-F1
#
_entry.id   AF-A0A2N9E372-F1
#
_cell.length_a   1.000
_cell.length_b   1.000
_cell.length_c   1.000
_cell.angle_alpha   90.00
_cell.angle_beta   90.00
_cell.angle_gamma   90.00
#
_symmetry.space_group_name_H-M   'P 1'
#
loop_
_entity.id
_entity.type
_entity.pdbx_description
1 polymer ?
#
loop_
_entity_poly.entity_id
_entity_poly.type
_entity_poly.pdbx_seq_one_letter_code
_entity_poly.pdbx_strand_id
1 'polypeptide(L)'
;MPTRSTAPCSALPGSRRLPIPTLLPAAYLPDLPRPRPARSQCLSVLRNLNLKGLSLRPQILALRNSHFSTATEPSSKQPHPPRVPNLIGGTFVDSQSPASIDVINPATQEVVSQVPLTTNEEFKAAVSSAKKAFLSWRNTPVTTRQRIMFKLQELIRRDIDKLALNITTEQGKTLKDAQGDVFRGLEVVEHACGMATLQMGEYVSNVSNGIDTYSIREPLGVCAGICPFNFPAMIPLWMFPVAVTCGNTFVLKPSEKDPGASILLAELAMEAGLPNGVLNIVHGTNDIVNAICDDEDIRAVSFVGSNTVCVMYRTSKDGVFTSRSYYYALIDRRGVRFPWKSIWRVKAPPRVAFFVWTATWGRILTCDNLMRRGYTMAGWCCMCCCDGETVDHLLLHCSAVQKLWNYVFLTFRVHWVLPRQVADLLFGWHNWFGKHHSHIWNLIPLCLMWTVWRERNLRTFEDLSTSPDQLLGTFVTSLFDWSRIWGFTTAVTVTEFVDSWHSASV
;
A
#
# COMPACT_ATOMS: atom_id res chain seq x y z
N MET A 1 -38.89 -51.16 -41.62
CA MET A 1 -37.64 -51.45 -42.36
C MET A 1 -37.75 -50.83 -43.76
N PRO A 2 -36.69 -50.27 -44.35
CA PRO A 2 -35.87 -49.20 -43.79
C PRO A 2 -35.49 -48.10 -44.83
N THR A 3 -34.89 -47.01 -44.31
CA THR A 3 -33.72 -46.27 -44.83
C THR A 3 -33.76 -45.28 -46.02
N ARG A 4 -33.30 -44.05 -45.67
CA ARG A 4 -32.19 -43.22 -46.22
C ARG A 4 -32.33 -42.44 -47.53
N SER A 5 -31.94 -41.16 -47.45
CA SER A 5 -31.04 -40.42 -48.38
C SER A 5 -30.81 -38.99 -47.82
N THR A 6 -29.62 -38.54 -47.37
CA THR A 6 -28.39 -38.06 -48.06
C THR A 6 -28.50 -36.72 -48.84
N ALA A 7 -27.59 -35.78 -48.51
CA ALA A 7 -27.32 -34.41 -49.02
C ALA A 7 -26.88 -34.39 -50.53
N PRO A 8 -26.49 -33.27 -51.26
CA PRO A 8 -25.65 -32.11 -50.84
C PRO A 8 -25.70 -30.77 -51.68
N CYS A 9 -24.68 -29.93 -51.44
CA CYS A 9 -24.14 -28.66 -52.01
C CYS A 9 -24.19 -28.32 -53.53
N SER A 10 -24.15 -27.00 -53.82
CA SER A 10 -23.27 -26.29 -54.79
C SER A 10 -23.65 -24.78 -54.81
N ALA A 11 -22.93 -23.78 -55.35
CA ALA A 11 -21.52 -23.36 -55.46
C ALA A 11 -21.54 -21.90 -56.04
N LEU A 12 -20.48 -21.12 -55.83
CA LEU A 12 -20.27 -19.70 -56.23
C LEU A 12 -20.26 -19.46 -57.78
N PRO A 13 -20.39 -18.19 -58.26
CA PRO A 13 -19.23 -17.31 -58.61
C PRO A 13 -19.53 -15.81 -58.32
N GLY A 14 -18.67 -14.78 -58.40
CA GLY A 14 -17.29 -14.53 -58.85
C GLY A 14 -17.03 -13.00 -58.78
N SER A 15 -15.75 -12.62 -58.73
CA SER A 15 -15.13 -11.33 -58.33
C SER A 15 -15.44 -10.04 -59.12
N ARG A 16 -15.43 -8.88 -58.43
CA ARG A 16 -14.85 -7.59 -58.91
C ARG A 16 -14.14 -6.84 -57.76
N ARG A 17 -13.02 -6.20 -58.10
CA ARG A 17 -12.02 -5.56 -57.22
C ARG A 17 -12.34 -4.09 -56.89
N LEU A 18 -12.05 -3.72 -55.63
CA LEU A 18 -11.53 -2.44 -55.07
C LEU A 18 -12.43 -1.17 -55.10
N PRO A 19 -12.27 -0.19 -54.16
CA PRO A 19 -11.08 0.09 -53.35
C PRO A 19 -11.28 0.31 -51.83
N ILE A 20 -10.11 0.37 -51.19
CA ILE A 20 -9.74 0.68 -49.80
C ILE A 20 -10.37 2.01 -49.30
N PRO A 21 -10.87 2.12 -48.05
CA PRO A 21 -11.13 3.42 -47.44
C PRO A 21 -9.81 4.02 -46.95
N THR A 22 -9.37 5.04 -47.69
CA THR A 22 -8.31 5.98 -47.36
C THR A 22 -8.66 6.77 -46.10
N LEU A 23 -7.65 6.93 -45.25
CA LEU A 23 -7.52 7.99 -44.26
C LEU A 23 -7.94 9.35 -44.84
N LEU A 24 -8.74 10.11 -44.10
CA LEU A 24 -9.11 11.49 -44.40
C LEU A 24 -9.32 12.26 -43.07
N PRO A 25 -9.20 13.61 -43.06
CA PRO A 25 -7.97 14.27 -42.65
C PRO A 25 -8.17 15.22 -41.45
N ALA A 26 -7.05 15.74 -40.97
CA ALA A 26 -6.98 16.80 -39.97
C ALA A 26 -7.88 18.01 -40.34
N ALA A 27 -8.76 18.39 -39.41
CA ALA A 27 -9.51 19.63 -39.49
C ALA A 27 -8.61 20.82 -39.12
N TYR A 28 -8.56 21.78 -40.04
CA TYR A 28 -8.00 23.12 -39.91
C TYR A 28 -8.64 23.87 -38.71
N LEU A 29 -7.80 24.40 -37.81
CA LEU A 29 -8.13 25.48 -36.89
C LEU A 29 -7.27 26.70 -37.29
N PRO A 30 -7.81 27.94 -37.26
CA PRO A 30 -7.14 29.11 -37.82
C PRO A 30 -5.96 29.59 -36.96
N ASP A 31 -4.93 30.10 -37.65
CA ASP A 31 -3.71 30.69 -37.11
C ASP A 31 -3.97 31.85 -36.14
N LEU A 32 -3.44 31.73 -34.91
CA LEU A 32 -3.23 32.84 -33.99
C LEU A 32 -1.71 33.06 -33.82
N PRO A 33 -1.23 34.31 -33.84
CA PRO A 33 0.18 34.63 -34.05
C PRO A 33 1.05 34.32 -32.82
N ARG A 34 2.25 33.78 -33.09
CA ARG A 34 3.33 33.61 -32.12
C ARG A 34 3.98 34.96 -31.78
N PRO A 35 4.22 35.30 -30.51
CA PRO A 35 5.12 36.39 -30.18
C PRO A 35 6.58 35.91 -30.20
N ARG A 36 7.44 36.63 -30.94
CA ARG A 36 8.91 36.57 -30.85
C ARG A 36 9.42 37.68 -29.91
N PRO A 37 10.65 37.54 -29.37
CA PRO A 37 11.10 38.30 -28.20
C PRO A 37 11.64 39.68 -28.59
N ALA A 38 11.40 40.68 -27.74
CA ALA A 38 12.05 41.99 -27.83
C ALA A 38 12.92 42.23 -26.60
N ARG A 39 14.20 42.52 -26.87
CA ARG A 39 15.19 43.06 -25.93
C ARG A 39 14.99 44.58 -25.75
N SER A 40 15.42 45.03 -24.58
CA SER A 40 16.08 46.31 -24.23
C SER A 40 15.28 47.62 -24.08
N GLN A 41 15.53 48.21 -22.90
CA GLN A 41 15.82 49.63 -22.60
C GLN A 41 14.67 50.66 -22.43
N CYS A 42 14.49 51.12 -21.18
CA CYS A 42 14.68 52.51 -20.69
C CYS A 42 13.96 52.65 -19.34
N LEU A 43 14.67 52.80 -18.21
CA LEU A 43 15.18 54.03 -17.60
C LEU A 43 14.13 54.92 -16.89
N SER A 44 14.25 54.90 -15.56
CA SER A 44 14.27 56.05 -14.63
C SER A 44 12.97 56.66 -14.08
N VAL A 45 13.15 57.32 -12.92
CA VAL A 45 12.22 58.10 -12.06
C VAL A 45 11.61 57.24 -10.90
N LEU A 46 11.89 57.44 -9.61
CA LEU A 46 12.66 58.44 -8.85
C LEU A 46 13.09 57.84 -7.50
N ARG A 47 14.25 58.33 -7.05
CA ARG A 47 15.00 58.03 -5.83
C ARG A 47 14.44 58.78 -4.60
N ASN A 48 14.88 58.27 -3.44
CA ASN A 48 15.14 58.94 -2.15
C ASN A 48 14.00 59.03 -1.14
N LEU A 49 14.13 58.26 -0.05
CA LEU A 49 14.47 58.84 1.25
C LEU A 49 15.50 57.95 1.96
N ASN A 50 16.52 58.61 2.49
CA ASN A 50 17.73 58.10 3.11
C ASN A 50 17.67 58.56 4.57
N LEU A 51 17.78 57.65 5.55
CA LEU A 51 18.13 58.01 6.93
C LEU A 51 19.12 56.99 7.48
N LYS A 52 20.31 57.50 7.77
CA LYS A 52 21.46 56.82 8.37
C LYS A 52 21.22 56.59 9.87
N GLY A 53 21.73 55.45 10.33
CA GLY A 53 22.53 55.36 11.56
C GLY A 53 21.79 55.17 12.87
N LEU A 54 21.93 53.98 13.45
CA LEU A 54 22.38 53.80 14.82
C LEU A 54 22.91 52.36 15.01
N SER A 55 24.20 52.32 15.32
CA SER A 55 24.98 51.17 15.77
C SER A 55 24.45 50.67 17.11
N LEU A 56 24.25 49.36 17.28
CA LEU A 56 24.33 48.66 18.56
C LEU A 56 24.72 47.19 18.30
N ARG A 57 25.96 46.85 18.67
CA ARG A 57 26.44 45.47 18.85
C ARG A 57 25.71 44.83 20.04
N PRO A 58 25.49 43.50 19.99
CA PRO A 58 25.66 42.69 21.18
C PRO A 58 26.87 41.76 21.03
N GLN A 59 27.57 41.61 22.14
CA GLN A 59 28.85 40.94 22.29
C GLN A 59 28.73 39.42 22.12
N ILE A 60 29.73 38.87 21.44
CA ILE A 60 30.03 37.46 21.28
C ILE A 60 30.41 36.89 22.65
N LEU A 61 29.65 35.92 23.15
CA LEU A 61 30.12 34.99 24.17
C LEU A 61 30.77 33.82 23.42
N ALA A 62 32.10 33.80 23.43
CA ALA A 62 32.91 32.76 22.82
C ALA A 62 32.72 31.44 23.58
N LEU A 63 31.87 30.56 23.06
CA LEU A 63 31.95 29.12 23.35
C LEU A 63 33.08 28.55 22.50
N ARG A 64 34.06 28.01 23.21
CA ARG A 64 35.33 27.48 22.73
C ARG A 64 35.08 26.29 21.79
N ASN A 65 35.02 26.54 20.49
CA ASN A 65 35.05 25.49 19.48
C ASN A 65 36.47 24.92 19.39
N SER A 66 36.60 23.65 19.72
CA SER A 66 37.74 22.81 19.34
C SER A 66 37.74 22.65 17.82
N HIS A 67 38.47 23.52 17.14
CA HIS A 67 38.80 23.33 15.73
C HIS A 67 39.69 22.10 15.59
N PHE A 68 39.22 21.09 14.87
CA PHE A 68 40.09 20.08 14.28
C PHE A 68 40.94 20.79 13.21
N SER A 69 42.24 20.90 13.50
CA SER A 69 43.21 21.58 12.65
C SER A 69 43.45 20.76 11.38
N THR A 70 43.37 21.44 10.24
CA THR A 70 43.83 20.95 8.93
C THR A 70 45.35 20.82 8.89
N ALA A 71 45.81 19.79 8.19
CA ALA A 71 47.19 19.42 7.87
C ALA A 71 48.03 18.84 9.04
N THR A 72 48.16 17.51 9.04
CA THR A 72 49.17 16.81 9.83
C THR A 72 49.88 15.79 8.94
N GLU A 73 51.20 15.94 8.84
CA GLU A 73 52.14 14.93 8.37
C GLU A 73 51.96 13.61 9.17
N PRO A 74 52.32 12.44 8.59
CA PRO A 74 52.09 11.16 9.24
C PRO A 74 53.07 10.97 10.39
N SER A 75 52.66 11.29 11.61
CA SER A 75 53.39 10.95 12.82
C SER A 75 52.49 10.68 14.03
N SER A 76 52.88 9.64 14.76
CA SER A 76 52.36 9.09 16.02
C SER A 76 51.15 8.14 15.92
N LYS A 77 51.44 6.84 16.12
CA LYS A 77 50.47 5.79 16.39
C LYS A 77 49.72 6.14 17.68
N GLN A 78 48.44 6.49 17.56
CA GLN A 78 47.53 6.50 18.71
C GLN A 78 47.48 5.07 19.29
N PRO A 79 47.61 4.88 20.62
CA PRO A 79 47.69 3.55 21.24
C PRO A 79 46.39 2.75 21.13
N HIS A 80 45.26 3.42 20.85
CA HIS A 80 43.96 2.80 20.65
C HIS A 80 43.23 3.40 19.45
N PRO A 81 42.51 2.58 18.65
CA PRO A 81 41.69 3.07 17.55
C PRO A 81 40.60 4.03 18.07
N PRO A 82 40.24 5.08 17.30
CA PRO A 82 39.22 6.05 17.71
C PRO A 82 37.85 5.38 17.88
N ARG A 83 37.09 5.78 18.90
CA ARG A 83 35.70 5.32 19.09
C ARG A 83 34.73 6.17 18.28
N VAL A 84 33.75 5.52 17.66
CA VAL A 84 32.69 6.19 16.90
C VAL A 84 31.63 6.70 17.87
N PRO A 85 31.31 8.01 17.87
CA PRO A 85 30.32 8.55 18.79
C PRO A 85 28.89 8.24 18.33
N ASN A 86 27.96 8.20 19.27
CA ASN A 86 26.53 8.36 18.99
C ASN A 86 26.23 9.85 18.76
N LEU A 87 25.20 10.18 17.98
CA LEU A 87 24.65 11.53 17.92
C LEU A 87 23.34 11.56 18.70
N ILE A 88 23.33 12.24 19.85
CA ILE A 88 22.15 12.33 20.72
C ILE A 88 21.92 13.81 21.05
N GLY A 89 20.75 14.32 20.72
CA GLY A 89 20.36 15.68 21.09
C GLY A 89 21.22 16.79 20.48
N GLY A 90 21.83 16.54 19.32
CA GLY A 90 22.74 17.49 18.67
C GLY A 90 24.15 17.51 19.26
N THR A 91 24.53 16.48 20.03
CA THR A 91 25.88 16.32 20.56
C THR A 91 26.44 14.95 20.21
N PHE A 92 27.73 14.89 19.87
CA PHE A 92 28.45 13.63 19.72
C PHE A 92 28.81 13.11 21.11
N VAL A 93 28.31 11.93 21.45
CA VAL A 93 28.41 11.32 22.77
C VAL A 93 29.13 9.98 22.66
N ASP A 94 30.20 9.83 23.43
CA ASP A 94 30.87 8.53 23.60
C ASP A 94 30.01 7.62 24.46
N SER A 95 29.72 6.43 23.93
CA SER A 95 28.91 5.44 24.65
C SER A 95 29.63 4.93 25.90
N GLN A 96 28.87 4.76 26.97
CA GLN A 96 29.32 4.15 28.23
C GLN A 96 29.36 2.61 28.15
N SER A 97 28.94 2.03 27.03
CA SER A 97 29.02 0.59 26.82
C SER A 97 30.48 0.13 26.80
N PRO A 98 30.83 -0.92 27.57
CA PRO A 98 32.16 -1.52 27.53
C PRO A 98 32.38 -2.36 26.27
N ALA A 99 31.30 -2.72 25.56
CA ALA A 99 31.37 -3.55 24.36
C ALA A 99 31.41 -2.69 23.10
N SER A 100 32.31 -3.04 22.20
CA SER A 100 32.45 -2.41 20.88
C SER A 100 32.79 -3.43 19.81
N ILE A 101 32.54 -3.04 18.56
CA ILE A 101 32.89 -3.79 17.35
C ILE A 101 33.99 -3.03 16.63
N ASP A 102 35.06 -3.73 16.26
CA ASP A 102 36.13 -3.16 15.46
C ASP A 102 35.66 -2.93 14.01
N VAL A 103 35.87 -1.71 13.51
CA VAL A 103 35.71 -1.36 12.10
C VAL A 103 37.04 -1.59 11.42
N ILE A 104 37.09 -2.59 10.54
CA ILE A 104 38.33 -3.07 9.92
C ILE A 104 38.40 -2.56 8.49
N ASN A 105 39.54 -1.98 8.12
CA ASN A 105 39.79 -1.66 6.72
C ASN A 105 39.95 -2.98 5.94
N PRO A 106 39.09 -3.29 4.97
CA PRO A 106 39.13 -4.58 4.28
C PRO A 106 40.39 -4.78 3.42
N ALA A 107 41.07 -3.70 3.01
CA ALA A 107 42.28 -3.79 2.21
C ALA A 107 43.55 -4.05 3.06
N THR A 108 43.64 -3.45 4.25
CA THR A 108 44.84 -3.58 5.12
C THR A 108 44.65 -4.53 6.30
N GLN A 109 43.40 -4.89 6.61
CA GLN A 109 43.00 -5.64 7.80
C GLN A 109 43.33 -4.93 9.14
N GLU A 110 43.67 -3.65 9.08
CA GLU A 110 43.91 -2.83 10.27
C GLU A 110 42.60 -2.26 10.83
N VAL A 111 42.55 -2.07 12.15
CA VAL A 111 41.39 -1.46 12.81
C VAL A 111 41.41 0.05 12.60
N VAL A 112 40.37 0.59 11.96
CA VAL A 112 40.19 2.01 11.65
C VAL A 112 39.54 2.74 12.82
N SER A 113 38.49 2.16 13.40
CA SER A 113 37.74 2.73 14.52
C SER A 113 37.00 1.63 15.30
N GLN A 114 36.38 1.99 16.42
CA GLN A 114 35.56 1.09 17.25
C GLN A 114 34.14 1.62 17.41
N VAL A 115 33.16 0.83 16.99
CA VAL A 115 31.73 1.14 17.11
C VAL A 115 31.19 0.64 18.44
N PRO A 116 30.54 1.47 19.25
CA PRO A 116 29.94 1.01 20.50
C PRO A 116 28.69 0.16 20.26
N LEU A 117 28.48 -0.84 21.12
CA LEU A 117 27.18 -1.46 21.29
C LEU A 117 26.36 -0.60 22.27
N THR A 118 25.69 0.41 21.73
CA THR A 118 24.90 1.41 22.48
C THR A 118 23.97 0.75 23.50
N THR A 119 23.90 1.32 24.71
CA THR A 119 23.01 0.78 25.73
C THR A 119 21.55 1.15 25.47
N ASN A 120 20.61 0.44 26.09
CA ASN A 120 19.19 0.76 25.93
C ASN A 120 18.84 2.14 26.51
N GLU A 121 19.54 2.59 27.56
CA GLU A 121 19.36 3.93 28.16
C GLU A 121 19.77 5.03 27.17
N GLU A 122 20.90 4.85 26.48
CA GLU A 122 21.38 5.76 25.45
C GLU A 122 20.43 5.79 24.24
N PHE A 123 19.93 4.63 23.83
CA PHE A 123 18.89 4.52 22.80
C PHE A 123 17.61 5.28 23.20
N LYS A 124 17.10 5.07 24.41
CA LYS A 124 15.93 5.79 24.92
C LYS A 124 16.17 7.28 25.05
N ALA A 125 17.40 7.70 25.36
CA ALA A 125 17.77 9.12 25.36
C ALA A 125 17.70 9.71 23.94
N ALA A 126 18.14 8.99 22.91
CA ALA A 126 18.01 9.41 21.51
C ALA A 126 16.54 9.54 21.07
N VAL A 127 15.70 8.56 21.39
CA VAL A 127 14.25 8.60 21.08
C VAL A 127 13.56 9.74 21.83
N SER A 128 13.86 9.93 23.13
CA SER A 128 13.32 11.01 23.95
C SER A 128 13.72 12.39 23.41
N SER A 129 14.98 12.54 22.98
CA SER A 129 15.47 13.74 22.30
C SER A 129 14.70 14.02 21.00
N ALA A 130 14.53 13.00 20.16
CA ALA A 130 13.77 13.11 18.91
C ALA A 130 12.32 13.53 19.17
N LYS A 131 11.65 12.89 20.14
CA LYS A 131 10.27 13.20 20.53
C LYS A 131 10.12 14.64 21.03
N LYS A 132 11.08 15.13 21.82
CA LYS A 132 11.08 16.53 22.29
C LYS A 132 11.26 17.51 21.12
N ALA A 133 12.22 17.25 20.24
CA ALA A 133 12.48 18.09 19.07
C ALA A 133 11.31 18.11 18.08
N PHE A 134 10.57 16.99 17.94
CA PHE A 134 9.43 16.85 17.04
C PHE A 134 8.33 17.89 17.30
N LEU A 135 8.06 18.22 18.56
CA LEU A 135 7.00 19.16 18.95
C LEU A 135 7.18 20.55 18.32
N SER A 136 8.42 21.06 18.29
CA SER A 136 8.74 22.31 17.61
C SER A 136 8.97 22.10 16.12
N TRP A 137 9.66 21.02 15.72
CA TRP A 137 10.10 20.82 14.35
C TRP A 137 8.94 20.65 13.36
N ARG A 138 7.87 19.95 13.77
CA ARG A 138 6.67 19.78 12.94
C ARG A 138 6.00 21.11 12.56
N ASN A 139 6.16 22.13 13.42
CA ASN A 139 5.56 23.46 13.26
C ASN A 139 6.48 24.45 12.53
N THR A 140 7.75 24.09 12.29
CA THR A 140 8.65 24.87 11.45
C THR A 140 8.12 24.89 10.01
N PRO A 141 7.94 26.06 9.36
CA PRO A 141 7.45 26.13 7.99
C PRO A 141 8.27 25.28 7.01
N VAL A 142 7.61 24.60 6.06
CA VAL A 142 8.27 23.72 5.08
C VAL A 142 9.38 24.44 4.31
N THR A 143 9.21 25.72 4.00
CA THR A 143 10.21 26.54 3.32
C THR A 143 11.48 26.75 4.14
N THR A 144 11.37 26.84 5.46
CA THR A 144 12.53 26.89 6.36
C THR A 144 13.24 25.53 6.40
N ARG A 145 12.49 24.43 6.44
CA ARG A 145 13.06 23.07 6.38
C ARG A 145 13.79 22.82 5.04
N GLN A 146 13.24 23.30 3.93
CA GLN A 146 13.86 23.24 2.60
C GLN A 146 15.21 23.98 2.54
N ARG A 147 15.33 25.16 3.16
CA ARG A 147 16.59 25.93 3.18
C ARG A 147 17.73 25.15 3.81
N ILE A 148 17.45 24.35 4.84
CA ILE A 148 18.45 23.45 5.46
C ILE A 148 18.88 22.39 4.45
N MET A 149 17.97 21.82 3.66
CA MET A 149 18.34 20.87 2.60
C MET A 149 19.16 21.52 1.48
N PHE A 150 18.86 22.76 1.10
CA PHE A 150 19.68 23.53 0.17
C PHE A 150 21.11 23.71 0.69
N LYS A 151 21.27 23.99 2.00
CA LYS A 151 22.61 24.09 2.59
C LYS A 151 23.29 22.72 2.68
N LEU A 152 22.56 21.67 3.06
CA LEU A 152 23.09 20.32 3.15
C LEU A 152 23.62 19.80 1.80
N GLN A 153 22.90 20.01 0.70
CA GLN A 153 23.41 19.61 -0.62
C GLN A 153 24.72 20.34 -1.00
N GLU A 154 24.84 21.62 -0.65
CA GLU A 154 26.06 22.41 -0.90
C GLU A 154 27.23 21.85 -0.11
N LEU A 155 27.01 21.52 1.16
CA LEU A 155 28.01 20.95 2.06
C LEU A 155 28.44 19.54 1.64
N ILE A 156 27.51 18.70 1.20
CA ILE A 156 27.84 17.37 0.67
C ILE A 156 28.67 17.49 -0.62
N ARG A 157 28.36 18.45 -1.51
CA ARG A 157 29.17 18.71 -2.70
C ARG A 157 30.58 19.19 -2.35
N ARG A 158 30.71 20.05 -1.33
CA ARG A 158 32.00 20.54 -0.82
C ARG A 158 32.87 19.38 -0.31
N ASP A 159 32.26 18.45 0.42
CA ASP A 159 32.99 17.42 1.18
C ASP A 159 32.87 16.02 0.54
N ILE A 160 32.52 15.94 -0.75
CA ILE A 160 32.31 14.66 -1.45
C ILE A 160 33.54 13.76 -1.41
N ASP A 161 34.74 14.33 -1.56
CA ASP A 161 35.99 13.59 -1.53
C ASP A 161 36.33 13.08 -0.12
N LYS A 162 35.99 13.85 0.92
CA LYS A 162 36.16 13.45 2.33
C LYS A 162 35.23 12.28 2.66
N LEU A 163 33.96 12.35 2.23
CA LEU A 163 32.99 11.27 2.39
C LEU A 163 33.45 10.02 1.62
N ALA A 164 33.83 10.17 0.35
CA ALA A 164 34.28 9.05 -0.48
C ALA A 164 35.52 8.35 0.11
N LEU A 165 36.48 9.11 0.62
CA LEU A 165 37.67 8.54 1.26
C LEU A 165 37.33 7.71 2.51
N ASN A 166 36.42 8.20 3.37
CA ASN A 166 35.97 7.44 4.53
C ASN A 166 35.26 6.15 4.11
N ILE A 167 34.36 6.21 3.12
CA ILE A 167 33.66 5.03 2.58
C ILE A 167 34.67 4.01 2.04
N THR A 168 35.64 4.44 1.24
CA THR A 168 36.69 3.54 0.73
C THR A 168 37.50 2.91 1.86
N THR A 169 37.77 3.64 2.93
CA THR A 169 38.58 3.17 4.08
C THR A 169 37.84 2.10 4.89
N GLU A 170 36.55 2.32 5.20
CA GLU A 170 35.78 1.40 6.05
C GLU A 170 35.11 0.27 5.25
N GLN A 171 34.58 0.57 4.06
CA GLN A 171 33.77 -0.38 3.27
C GLN A 171 34.58 -1.10 2.19
N GLY A 172 35.61 -0.45 1.62
CA GLY A 172 36.55 -1.04 0.66
C GLY A 172 36.26 -0.84 -0.82
N LYS A 173 35.14 -0.24 -1.22
CA LYS A 173 34.89 0.10 -2.63
C LYS A 173 35.88 1.12 -3.18
N THR A 174 36.07 1.11 -4.50
CA THR A 174 36.97 2.07 -5.16
C THR A 174 36.53 3.51 -4.89
N LEU A 175 37.48 4.45 -4.88
CA LEU A 175 37.17 5.86 -4.61
C LEU A 175 36.11 6.43 -5.58
N LYS A 176 36.16 6.01 -6.84
CA LYS A 176 35.18 6.40 -7.86
C LYS A 176 33.77 5.86 -7.54
N ASP A 177 33.68 4.60 -7.11
CA ASP A 177 32.39 4.03 -6.69
C ASP A 177 31.88 4.67 -5.41
N ALA A 178 32.77 5.07 -4.49
CA ALA A 178 32.43 5.80 -3.28
C ALA A 178 31.94 7.23 -3.58
N GLN A 179 32.55 7.94 -4.52
CA GLN A 179 32.01 9.22 -5.02
C GLN A 179 30.63 9.02 -5.65
N GLY A 180 30.43 7.93 -6.39
CA GLY A 180 29.13 7.54 -6.92
C GLY A 180 28.08 7.29 -5.83
N ASP A 181 28.44 6.60 -4.74
CA ASP A 181 27.58 6.37 -3.57
C ASP A 181 27.10 7.71 -2.96
N VAL A 182 28.03 8.62 -2.68
CA VAL A 182 27.70 9.95 -2.13
C VAL A 182 26.85 10.76 -3.12
N PHE A 183 27.19 10.76 -4.40
CA PHE A 183 26.47 11.50 -5.44
C PHE A 183 25.01 11.03 -5.57
N ARG A 184 24.76 9.72 -5.52
CA ARG A 184 23.39 9.16 -5.57
C ARG A 184 22.57 9.50 -4.32
N GLY A 185 23.23 9.61 -3.16
CA GLY A 185 22.58 10.14 -1.95
C GLY A 185 22.26 11.63 -2.07
N LEU A 186 23.19 12.42 -2.63
CA LEU A 186 23.02 13.85 -2.89
C LEU A 186 21.81 14.14 -3.78
N GLU A 187 21.57 13.34 -4.84
CA GLU A 187 20.37 13.47 -5.69
C GLU A 187 19.06 13.42 -4.87
N VAL A 188 19.03 12.66 -3.77
CA VAL A 188 17.83 12.61 -2.90
C VAL A 188 17.72 13.83 -1.99
N VAL A 189 18.83 14.40 -1.54
CA VAL A 189 18.82 15.69 -0.82
C VAL A 189 18.33 16.80 -1.74
N GLU A 190 18.75 16.79 -3.01
CA GLU A 190 18.26 17.71 -4.05
C GLU A 190 16.76 17.52 -4.30
N HIS A 191 16.29 16.27 -4.36
CA HIS A 191 14.86 15.98 -4.43
C HIS A 191 14.09 16.51 -3.21
N ALA A 192 14.65 16.36 -2.00
CA ALA A 192 14.06 16.89 -0.76
C ALA A 192 13.98 18.42 -0.75
N CYS A 193 14.81 19.13 -1.52
CA CYS A 193 14.66 20.58 -1.69
C CYS A 193 13.32 20.96 -2.34
N GLY A 194 12.68 20.06 -3.10
CA GLY A 194 11.35 20.24 -3.70
C GLY A 194 10.16 19.90 -2.79
N MET A 195 10.39 19.59 -1.51
CA MET A 195 9.38 18.98 -0.65
C MET A 195 8.10 19.80 -0.43
N ALA A 196 8.15 21.14 -0.50
CA ALA A 196 6.95 21.97 -0.34
C ALA A 196 5.84 21.62 -1.35
N THR A 197 6.21 21.42 -2.61
CA THR A 197 5.26 21.01 -3.67
C THR A 197 4.81 19.56 -3.46
N LEU A 198 5.73 18.68 -3.05
CA LEU A 198 5.44 17.26 -2.82
C LEU A 198 4.54 17.01 -1.60
N GLN A 199 4.46 17.93 -0.65
CA GLN A 199 3.59 17.85 0.52
C GLN A 199 2.19 18.45 0.31
N MET A 200 1.92 19.09 -0.83
CA MET A 200 0.60 19.65 -1.10
C MET A 200 -0.46 18.55 -1.07
N GLY A 201 -1.55 18.84 -0.36
CA GLY A 201 -2.76 18.01 -0.39
C GLY A 201 -3.62 18.31 -1.59
N GLU A 202 -4.78 17.67 -1.63
CA GLU A 202 -5.78 17.84 -2.69
C GLU A 202 -6.95 18.65 -2.15
N TYR A 203 -7.59 19.44 -3.01
CA TYR A 203 -8.78 20.21 -2.68
C TYR A 203 -9.81 20.06 -3.79
N VAL A 204 -11.06 19.78 -3.41
CA VAL A 204 -12.21 19.69 -4.30
C VAL A 204 -13.34 20.51 -3.68
N SER A 205 -13.70 21.61 -4.36
CA SER A 205 -14.84 22.44 -3.97
C SER A 205 -16.17 21.79 -4.35
N ASN A 206 -17.20 22.00 -3.53
CA ASN A 206 -18.59 21.64 -3.81
C ASN A 206 -18.78 20.19 -4.30
N VAL A 207 -18.15 19.24 -3.60
CA VAL A 207 -18.38 17.79 -3.79
C VAL A 207 -19.84 17.42 -3.50
N SER A 208 -20.50 18.18 -2.64
CA SER A 208 -21.94 18.16 -2.43
C SER A 208 -22.40 19.57 -2.05
N ASN A 209 -23.71 19.84 -2.08
CA ASN A 209 -24.28 21.18 -1.88
C ASN A 209 -23.74 21.85 -0.60
N GLY A 210 -22.84 22.82 -0.76
CA GLY A 210 -22.22 23.57 0.34
C GLY A 210 -21.11 22.82 1.09
N ILE A 211 -20.58 21.73 0.52
CA ILE A 211 -19.54 20.89 1.13
C ILE A 211 -18.31 20.88 0.23
N ASP A 212 -17.19 21.35 0.80
CA ASP A 212 -15.85 21.21 0.22
C ASP A 212 -15.12 20.05 0.90
N THR A 213 -14.21 19.41 0.15
CA THR A 213 -13.33 18.37 0.69
C THR A 213 -11.88 18.73 0.40
N TYR A 214 -11.01 18.51 1.40
CA TYR A 214 -9.56 18.66 1.23
C TYR A 214 -8.80 17.59 1.99
N SER A 215 -7.56 17.36 1.59
CA SER A 215 -6.60 16.53 2.31
C SER A 215 -5.38 17.34 2.71
N ILE A 216 -4.74 16.96 3.82
CA ILE A 216 -3.50 17.56 4.31
C ILE A 216 -2.53 16.41 4.62
N ARG A 217 -1.25 16.58 4.28
CA ARG A 217 -0.18 15.66 4.65
C ARG A 217 0.51 16.17 5.91
N GLU A 218 0.42 15.42 7.00
CA GLU A 218 1.09 15.73 8.26
C GLU A 218 2.25 14.77 8.53
N PRO A 219 3.30 15.21 9.26
CA PRO A 219 4.36 14.32 9.70
C PRO A 219 3.82 13.30 10.73
N LEU A 220 4.43 12.11 10.73
CA LEU A 220 4.02 10.98 11.57
C LEU A 220 4.51 11.11 13.02
N GLY A 221 5.73 11.61 13.23
CA GLY A 221 6.38 11.62 14.54
C GLY A 221 7.87 11.36 14.47
N VAL A 222 8.36 10.53 15.41
CA VAL A 222 9.72 9.99 15.36
C VAL A 222 9.74 8.84 14.35
N CYS A 223 10.63 8.91 13.37
CA CYS A 223 10.90 7.84 12.43
C CYS A 223 12.27 7.24 12.70
N ALA A 224 12.49 5.99 12.32
CA ALA A 224 13.79 5.33 12.41
C ALA A 224 14.24 4.76 11.06
N GLY A 225 15.56 4.71 10.86
CA GLY A 225 16.20 4.15 9.67
C GLY A 225 17.25 3.13 10.06
N ILE A 226 17.20 1.95 9.45
CA ILE A 226 18.21 0.90 9.64
C ILE A 226 18.89 0.66 8.29
N CYS A 227 20.20 0.91 8.24
CA CYS A 227 20.97 0.89 7.00
C CYS A 227 21.95 -0.29 6.92
N PRO A 228 22.19 -0.83 5.71
CA PRO A 228 23.18 -1.88 5.47
C PRO A 228 24.57 -1.28 5.16
N PHE A 229 25.57 -2.15 5.07
CA PHE A 229 26.98 -1.79 4.83
C PHE A 229 27.34 -1.52 3.36
N ASN A 230 26.47 -1.84 2.40
CA ASN A 230 26.89 -1.79 0.99
C ASN A 230 26.86 -0.35 0.43
N PHE A 231 26.07 0.55 1.02
CA PHE A 231 26.00 1.96 0.62
C PHE A 231 25.83 2.88 1.85
N PRO A 232 26.92 3.13 2.60
CA PRO A 232 26.89 3.85 3.87
C PRO A 232 26.59 5.36 3.77
N ALA A 233 26.57 5.95 2.58
CA ALA A 233 26.13 7.35 2.37
C ALA A 233 24.76 7.44 1.68
N MET A 234 24.59 6.75 0.54
CA MET A 234 23.37 6.80 -0.26
C MET A 234 22.13 6.40 0.54
N ILE A 235 22.18 5.30 1.29
CA ILE A 235 20.99 4.77 1.97
C ILE A 235 20.56 5.65 3.15
N PRO A 236 21.45 6.13 4.04
CA PRO A 236 21.07 7.14 5.01
C PRO A 236 20.43 8.37 4.37
N LEU A 237 20.99 8.86 3.26
CA LEU A 237 20.47 10.02 2.52
C LEU A 237 19.14 9.75 1.79
N TRP A 238 18.78 8.48 1.54
CA TRP A 238 17.44 8.12 1.07
C TRP A 238 16.37 8.27 2.15
N MET A 239 16.77 8.19 3.43
CA MET A 239 15.85 8.11 4.56
C MET A 239 15.69 9.45 5.27
N PHE A 240 16.75 9.90 5.98
CA PHE A 240 16.60 11.01 6.92
C PHE A 240 16.28 12.35 6.25
N PRO A 241 16.87 12.75 5.09
CA PRO A 241 16.58 14.05 4.48
C PRO A 241 15.11 14.21 4.11
N VAL A 242 14.51 13.16 3.55
CA VAL A 242 13.08 13.14 3.21
C VAL A 242 12.23 13.22 4.48
N ALA A 243 12.54 12.38 5.48
CA ALA A 243 11.79 12.35 6.73
C ALA A 243 11.81 13.69 7.47
N VAL A 244 12.99 14.29 7.63
CA VAL A 244 13.14 15.56 8.36
C VAL A 244 12.54 16.74 7.60
N THR A 245 12.64 16.77 6.27
CA THR A 245 12.03 17.82 5.46
C THR A 245 10.50 17.73 5.47
N CYS A 246 9.96 16.53 5.61
CA CYS A 246 8.52 16.33 5.83
C CYS A 246 8.04 16.80 7.21
N GLY A 247 8.94 17.09 8.15
CA GLY A 247 8.64 17.56 9.51
C GLY A 247 8.74 16.46 10.59
N ASN A 248 9.23 15.28 10.25
CA ASN A 248 9.51 14.21 11.23
C ASN A 248 10.87 14.43 11.91
N THR A 249 11.11 13.75 13.02
CA THR A 249 12.47 13.57 13.57
C THR A 249 12.94 12.16 13.26
N PHE A 250 14.25 11.94 13.30
CA PHE A 250 14.86 10.72 12.77
C PHE A 250 15.89 10.11 13.74
N VAL A 251 15.81 8.80 13.94
CA VAL A 251 16.80 7.98 14.63
C VAL A 251 17.43 7.02 13.62
N LEU A 252 18.68 7.24 13.27
CA LEU A 252 19.40 6.44 12.29
C LEU A 252 20.28 5.41 13.00
N LYS A 253 20.19 4.16 12.56
CA LYS A 253 21.11 3.07 12.90
C LYS A 253 21.87 2.67 11.64
N PRO A 254 23.12 3.13 11.46
CA PRO A 254 23.96 2.70 10.35
C PRO A 254 24.49 1.28 10.57
N SER A 255 25.13 0.72 9.54
CA SER A 255 25.85 -0.54 9.67
C SER A 255 27.05 -0.35 10.63
N GLU A 256 27.23 -1.32 11.52
CA GLU A 256 28.36 -1.37 12.45
C GLU A 256 29.71 -1.64 11.76
N LYS A 257 29.70 -1.99 10.47
CA LYS A 257 30.91 -2.26 9.68
C LYS A 257 31.55 -1.02 9.08
N ASP A 258 30.77 0.05 8.91
CA ASP A 258 31.15 1.24 8.14
C ASP A 258 30.28 2.46 8.52
N PRO A 259 30.30 2.86 9.80
CA PRO A 259 29.45 3.92 10.34
C PRO A 259 29.91 5.34 9.96
N GLY A 260 31.16 5.52 9.52
CA GLY A 260 31.84 6.81 9.50
C GLY A 260 31.16 7.82 8.58
N ALA A 261 30.70 7.36 7.41
CA ALA A 261 30.00 8.20 6.46
C ALA A 261 28.71 8.79 7.05
N SER A 262 27.98 8.02 7.87
CA SER A 262 26.77 8.50 8.53
C SER A 262 27.06 9.58 9.58
N ILE A 263 28.18 9.46 10.31
CA ILE A 263 28.62 10.48 11.27
C ILE A 263 29.02 11.77 10.56
N LEU A 264 29.82 11.67 9.49
CA LEU A 264 30.18 12.83 8.67
C LEU A 264 28.95 13.53 8.09
N LEU A 265 27.96 12.78 7.58
CA LEU A 265 26.71 13.35 7.09
C LEU A 265 25.92 14.05 8.21
N ALA A 266 25.97 13.54 9.44
CA ALA A 266 25.37 14.18 10.61
C ALA A 266 26.06 15.51 10.94
N GLU A 267 27.39 15.57 10.89
CA GLU A 267 28.15 16.83 11.06
C GLU A 267 27.71 17.87 10.03
N LEU A 268 27.60 17.47 8.75
CA LEU A 268 27.14 18.37 7.67
C LEU A 268 25.68 18.79 7.86
N ALA A 269 24.81 17.91 8.36
CA ALA A 269 23.41 18.26 8.66
C ALA A 269 23.32 19.27 9.80
N MET A 270 24.15 19.13 10.84
CA MET A 270 24.25 20.10 11.92
C MET A 270 24.81 21.44 11.42
N GLU A 271 25.87 21.42 10.60
CA GLU A 271 26.42 22.62 9.95
C GLU A 271 25.40 23.32 9.04
N ALA A 272 24.52 22.55 8.38
CA ALA A 272 23.41 23.08 7.59
C ALA A 272 22.31 23.78 8.43
N GLY A 273 22.38 23.67 9.76
CA GLY A 273 21.41 24.26 10.68
C GLY A 273 20.24 23.34 11.04
N LEU A 274 20.40 22.01 10.89
CA LEU A 274 19.41 21.06 11.37
C LEU A 274 19.31 21.15 12.90
N PRO A 275 18.12 21.37 13.49
CA PRO A 275 18.01 21.55 14.93
C PRO A 275 18.39 20.32 15.75
N ASN A 276 18.89 20.57 16.96
CA ASN A 276 19.25 19.53 17.92
C ASN A 276 18.11 18.54 18.14
N GLY A 277 18.43 17.25 18.08
CA GLY A 277 17.48 16.15 18.26
C GLY A 277 16.61 15.83 17.05
N VAL A 278 16.64 16.62 15.97
CA VAL A 278 15.90 16.27 14.74
C VAL A 278 16.53 15.08 14.03
N LEU A 279 17.86 14.97 14.03
CA LEU A 279 18.60 13.76 13.66
C LEU A 279 19.36 13.25 14.88
N ASN A 280 19.23 11.96 15.15
CA ASN A 280 20.02 11.24 16.14
C ASN A 280 20.59 9.99 15.47
N ILE A 281 21.78 9.57 15.87
CA ILE A 281 22.46 8.37 15.37
C ILE A 281 22.82 7.50 16.56
N VAL A 282 22.38 6.24 16.51
CA VAL A 282 22.70 5.23 17.52
C VAL A 282 23.32 4.03 16.84
N HIS A 283 24.41 3.51 17.40
CA HIS A 283 25.08 2.32 16.87
C HIS A 283 24.68 1.05 17.61
N GLY A 284 24.90 -0.11 17.03
CA GLY A 284 24.63 -1.40 17.68
C GLY A 284 24.38 -2.51 16.68
N THR A 285 23.80 -3.61 17.14
CA THR A 285 23.44 -4.76 16.29
C THR A 285 21.94 -5.07 16.45
N ASN A 286 21.57 -6.34 16.66
CA ASN A 286 20.18 -6.79 16.73
C ASN A 286 19.43 -6.16 17.91
N ASP A 287 20.09 -5.92 19.04
CA ASP A 287 19.42 -5.39 20.25
C ASP A 287 18.84 -3.99 20.00
N ILE A 288 19.61 -3.12 19.32
CA ILE A 288 19.14 -1.79 18.94
C ILE A 288 18.08 -1.86 17.84
N VAL A 289 18.20 -2.79 16.90
CA VAL A 289 17.16 -3.00 15.87
C VAL A 289 15.84 -3.45 16.50
N ASN A 290 15.88 -4.38 17.46
CA ASN A 290 14.71 -4.80 18.23
C ASN A 290 14.14 -3.60 19.02
N ALA A 291 15.00 -2.85 19.72
CA ALA A 291 14.58 -1.68 20.47
C ALA A 291 13.90 -0.63 19.58
N ILE A 292 14.39 -0.42 18.35
CA ILE A 292 13.74 0.46 17.35
C ILE A 292 12.34 -0.04 16.98
N CYS A 293 12.18 -1.34 16.78
CA CYS A 293 10.90 -1.93 16.37
C CYS A 293 9.86 -1.98 17.50
N ASP A 294 10.32 -2.16 18.74
CA ASP A 294 9.47 -2.32 19.93
C ASP A 294 9.12 -0.98 20.62
N ASP A 295 9.75 0.13 20.23
CA ASP A 295 9.50 1.44 20.83
C ASP A 295 8.20 2.09 20.32
N GLU A 296 7.24 2.30 21.21
CA GLU A 296 5.94 2.91 20.90
C GLU A 296 6.04 4.37 20.40
N ASP A 297 7.13 5.08 20.71
CA ASP A 297 7.34 6.45 20.25
C ASP A 297 7.83 6.51 18.79
N ILE A 298 8.36 5.40 18.25
CA ILE A 298 8.78 5.29 16.86
C ILE A 298 7.58 4.93 15.98
N ARG A 299 7.17 5.85 15.13
CA ARG A 299 5.93 5.78 14.34
C ARG A 299 6.11 5.12 12.98
N ALA A 300 7.33 5.10 12.47
CA ALA A 300 7.67 4.47 11.20
C ALA A 300 9.12 4.02 11.19
N VAL A 301 9.38 2.85 10.59
CA VAL A 301 10.72 2.28 10.42
C VAL A 301 10.97 2.09 8.92
N SER A 302 12.09 2.61 8.44
CA SER A 302 12.63 2.35 7.11
C SER A 302 13.81 1.39 7.24
N PHE A 303 13.75 0.26 6.56
CA PHE A 303 14.80 -0.76 6.59
C PHE A 303 15.29 -1.04 5.17
N VAL A 304 16.61 -1.09 4.99
CA VAL A 304 17.23 -1.63 3.78
C VAL A 304 18.26 -2.67 4.21
N GLY A 305 18.14 -3.88 3.68
CA GLY A 305 18.99 -5.00 4.04
C GLY A 305 18.50 -6.31 3.42
N SER A 306 19.02 -7.44 3.87
CA SER A 306 18.66 -8.74 3.31
C SER A 306 17.22 -9.16 3.64
N ASN A 307 16.63 -9.98 2.75
CA ASN A 307 15.29 -10.55 2.97
C ASN A 307 15.20 -11.38 4.25
N THR A 308 16.26 -12.12 4.60
CA THR A 308 16.29 -12.96 5.81
C THR A 308 16.15 -12.15 7.09
N VAL A 309 16.75 -10.95 7.13
CA VAL A 309 16.63 -10.01 8.24
C VAL A 309 15.23 -9.41 8.26
N CYS A 310 14.69 -8.93 7.13
CA CYS A 310 13.33 -8.38 7.03
C CYS A 310 12.22 -9.37 7.51
N VAL A 311 12.39 -10.66 7.24
CA VAL A 311 11.46 -11.75 7.62
C VAL A 311 11.48 -12.04 9.14
N MET A 312 12.54 -11.70 9.88
CA MET A 312 12.55 -11.86 11.35
C MET A 312 11.75 -10.76 12.09
N TYR A 313 11.64 -9.55 11.53
CA TYR A 313 11.17 -8.36 12.27
C TYR A 313 9.68 -8.03 12.11
N ARG A 314 8.81 -9.04 11.97
CA ARG A 314 7.37 -8.86 12.20
C ARG A 314 6.81 -10.04 12.99
N THR A 315 6.55 -9.78 14.26
CA THR A 315 6.07 -10.71 15.29
C THR A 315 4.75 -11.36 14.88
N SER A 316 4.84 -12.55 14.28
CA SER A 316 3.94 -13.64 14.68
C SER A 316 4.34 -14.05 16.10
N LYS A 317 3.39 -14.49 16.93
CA LYS A 317 3.67 -15.03 18.28
C LYS A 317 4.68 -16.19 18.27
N ASP A 318 4.95 -16.76 17.10
CA ASP A 318 5.83 -17.91 16.88
C ASP A 318 7.18 -17.55 16.23
N GLY A 319 7.51 -16.26 16.07
CA GLY A 319 8.84 -15.81 15.59
C GLY A 319 9.18 -16.13 14.12
N VAL A 320 8.21 -16.59 13.32
CA VAL A 320 8.41 -16.91 11.89
C VAL A 320 7.42 -16.12 11.04
N PHE A 321 7.94 -15.29 10.12
CA PHE A 321 7.14 -14.64 9.09
C PHE A 321 6.77 -15.64 8.00
N THR A 322 5.47 -15.83 7.81
CA THR A 322 4.87 -16.62 6.74
C THR A 322 4.06 -15.71 5.82
N SER A 323 3.84 -16.11 4.57
CA SER A 323 2.92 -15.40 3.66
C SER A 323 1.55 -15.13 4.32
N ARG A 324 1.08 -16.07 5.15
CA ARG A 324 -0.12 -15.93 5.99
C ARG A 324 -0.04 -14.76 6.98
N SER A 325 1.10 -14.55 7.64
CA SER A 325 1.31 -13.43 8.57
C SER A 325 1.27 -12.05 7.88
N TYR A 326 1.80 -11.96 6.65
CA TYR A 326 1.72 -10.76 5.83
C TYR A 326 0.27 -10.41 5.46
N TYR A 327 -0.51 -11.40 5.03
CA TYR A 327 -1.93 -11.21 4.76
C TYR A 327 -2.71 -10.80 6.02
N TYR A 328 -2.40 -11.36 7.19
CA TYR A 328 -3.03 -10.94 8.45
C TYR A 328 -2.69 -9.50 8.86
N ALA A 329 -1.49 -9.00 8.54
CA ALA A 329 -1.09 -7.63 8.84
C ALA A 329 -1.68 -6.60 7.84
N LEU A 330 -1.92 -7.00 6.60
CA LEU A 330 -2.57 -6.17 5.58
C LEU A 330 -4.10 -6.10 5.73
N ILE A 331 -4.70 -7.14 6.32
CA ILE A 331 -6.11 -7.14 6.64
C ILE A 331 -6.29 -6.30 7.91
N ASP A 332 -6.48 -5.00 7.70
CA ASP A 332 -7.07 -4.10 8.69
C ASP A 332 -8.19 -4.84 9.44
N ARG A 333 -8.24 -4.70 10.77
CA ARG A 333 -9.14 -5.40 11.68
C ARG A 333 -10.62 -5.03 11.50
N ARG A 334 -11.04 -4.58 10.31
CA ARG A 334 -12.44 -4.73 9.87
C ARG A 334 -12.60 -6.17 9.41
N GLY A 335 -12.88 -7.06 10.36
CA GLY A 335 -13.17 -8.46 10.04
C GLY A 335 -14.09 -8.51 8.84
N VAL A 336 -13.61 -9.06 7.71
CA VAL A 336 -14.43 -9.26 6.52
C VAL A 336 -15.58 -10.12 7.00
N ARG A 337 -16.76 -9.51 7.15
CA ARG A 337 -17.97 -10.20 7.58
C ARG A 337 -18.40 -11.10 6.44
N PHE A 338 -17.87 -12.31 6.42
CA PHE A 338 -18.21 -13.32 5.43
C PHE A 338 -19.36 -14.20 5.97
N PRO A 339 -20.44 -14.46 5.20
CA PRO A 339 -21.63 -15.17 5.64
C PRO A 339 -21.41 -16.70 5.73
N TRP A 340 -20.35 -17.14 6.41
CA TRP A 340 -19.96 -18.55 6.46
C TRP A 340 -21.05 -19.44 7.10
N LYS A 341 -21.82 -18.92 8.06
CA LYS A 341 -22.93 -19.66 8.70
C LYS A 341 -24.04 -19.95 7.68
N SER A 342 -24.39 -18.96 6.87
CA SER A 342 -25.42 -19.05 5.83
C SER A 342 -25.04 -20.02 4.69
N ILE A 343 -23.76 -20.36 4.57
CA ILE A 343 -23.26 -21.26 3.52
C ILE A 343 -23.03 -22.67 4.09
N TRP A 344 -22.28 -22.77 5.19
CA TRP A 344 -21.75 -24.05 5.68
C TRP A 344 -22.56 -24.66 6.83
N ARG A 345 -23.35 -23.87 7.58
CA ARG A 345 -24.26 -24.41 8.60
C ARG A 345 -25.63 -24.78 8.04
N VAL A 346 -25.90 -24.39 6.80
CA VAL A 346 -27.09 -24.79 6.07
C VAL A 346 -26.89 -26.21 5.57
N LYS A 347 -27.88 -27.07 5.76
CA LYS A 347 -27.83 -28.50 5.42
C LYS A 347 -27.95 -28.78 3.91
N ALA A 348 -27.35 -27.95 3.07
CA ALA A 348 -27.31 -28.15 1.62
C ALA A 348 -26.24 -29.20 1.25
N PRO A 349 -26.33 -29.84 0.07
CA PRO A 349 -25.28 -30.74 -0.41
C PRO A 349 -23.91 -30.03 -0.47
N PRO A 350 -22.78 -30.69 -0.13
CA PRO A 350 -21.46 -30.05 -0.08
C PRO A 350 -21.05 -29.35 -1.38
N ARG A 351 -21.37 -29.94 -2.54
CA ARG A 351 -21.13 -29.33 -3.86
C ARG A 351 -21.86 -28.00 -4.05
N VAL A 352 -23.06 -27.89 -3.49
CA VAL A 352 -23.89 -26.68 -3.55
C VAL A 352 -23.34 -25.63 -2.60
N ALA A 353 -23.00 -26.01 -1.37
CA ALA A 353 -22.35 -25.10 -0.42
C ALA A 353 -21.04 -24.53 -0.97
N PHE A 354 -20.22 -25.37 -1.62
CA PHE A 354 -18.99 -24.93 -2.29
C PHE A 354 -19.27 -24.00 -3.48
N PHE A 355 -20.29 -24.30 -4.29
CA PHE A 355 -20.73 -23.41 -5.36
C PHE A 355 -21.14 -22.04 -4.83
N VAL A 356 -21.99 -21.98 -3.80
CA VAL A 356 -22.47 -20.73 -3.22
C VAL A 356 -21.33 -19.98 -2.51
N TRP A 357 -20.39 -20.68 -1.87
CA TRP A 357 -19.16 -20.08 -1.37
C TRP A 357 -18.38 -19.38 -2.49
N THR A 358 -18.21 -20.05 -3.63
CA THR A 358 -17.52 -19.49 -4.81
C THR A 358 -18.29 -18.31 -5.40
N ALA A 359 -19.62 -18.38 -5.43
CA ALA A 359 -20.49 -17.30 -5.90
C ALA A 359 -20.44 -16.07 -4.97
N THR A 360 -20.35 -16.28 -3.66
CA THR A 360 -20.21 -15.21 -2.66
C THR A 360 -18.93 -14.41 -2.85
N TRP A 361 -17.85 -15.07 -3.30
CA TRP A 361 -16.61 -14.39 -3.69
C TRP A 361 -16.66 -13.73 -5.08
N GLY A 362 -17.76 -13.87 -5.81
CA GLY A 362 -17.89 -13.37 -7.18
C GLY A 362 -17.04 -14.12 -8.19
N ARG A 363 -16.69 -15.39 -7.93
CA ARG A 363 -15.67 -16.14 -8.72
C ARG A 363 -16.21 -17.26 -9.60
N ILE A 364 -17.53 -17.45 -9.68
CA ILE A 364 -18.14 -18.44 -10.57
C ILE A 364 -17.95 -18.05 -12.05
N LEU A 365 -18.00 -19.02 -12.96
CA LEU A 365 -17.64 -18.86 -14.38
C LEU A 365 -18.75 -18.16 -15.21
N THR A 366 -19.09 -16.93 -14.83
CA THR A 366 -19.96 -16.05 -15.63
C THR A 366 -19.21 -15.44 -16.81
N CYS A 367 -19.93 -14.93 -17.81
CA CYS A 367 -19.33 -14.29 -18.99
C CYS A 367 -18.37 -13.17 -18.60
N ASP A 368 -18.77 -12.27 -17.70
CA ASP A 368 -17.93 -11.19 -17.17
C ASP A 368 -16.63 -11.71 -16.51
N ASN A 369 -16.70 -12.80 -15.75
CA ASN A 369 -15.51 -13.39 -15.14
C ASN A 369 -14.59 -14.10 -16.14
N LEU A 370 -15.13 -14.69 -17.19
CA LEU A 370 -14.35 -15.28 -18.28
C LEU A 370 -13.69 -14.18 -19.12
N MET A 371 -14.39 -13.08 -19.41
CA MET A 371 -13.83 -11.92 -20.08
C MET A 371 -12.66 -11.30 -19.31
N ARG A 372 -12.77 -11.18 -17.98
CA ARG A 372 -11.64 -10.75 -17.12
C ARG A 372 -10.44 -11.69 -17.17
N ARG A 373 -10.63 -12.96 -17.54
CA ARG A 373 -9.56 -13.95 -17.74
C ARG A 373 -9.03 -13.97 -19.17
N GLY A 374 -9.48 -13.04 -20.04
CA GLY A 374 -8.99 -12.90 -21.41
C GLY A 374 -9.77 -13.68 -22.47
N TYR A 375 -10.89 -14.32 -22.12
CA TYR A 375 -11.74 -15.01 -23.10
C TYR A 375 -12.66 -14.00 -23.81
N THR A 376 -12.75 -14.10 -25.15
CA THR A 376 -13.65 -13.25 -25.93
C THR A 376 -15.02 -13.93 -26.07
N MET A 377 -16.08 -13.28 -25.56
CA MET A 377 -17.43 -13.82 -25.61
C MET A 377 -18.48 -12.70 -25.63
N ALA A 378 -19.69 -13.01 -26.11
CA ALA A 378 -20.83 -12.12 -25.98
C ALA A 378 -21.21 -12.04 -24.49
N GLY A 379 -21.04 -10.86 -23.88
CA GLY A 379 -21.25 -10.66 -22.45
C GLY A 379 -22.70 -10.75 -21.96
N TRP A 380 -23.64 -11.20 -22.80
CA TRP A 380 -25.08 -11.19 -22.50
C TRP A 380 -25.48 -12.37 -21.61
N CYS A 381 -26.48 -12.16 -20.73
CA CYS A 381 -27.04 -13.20 -19.90
C CYS A 381 -27.98 -14.09 -20.70
N CYS A 382 -27.67 -15.39 -20.81
CA CYS A 382 -28.49 -16.37 -21.56
C CYS A 382 -29.84 -16.71 -20.88
N MET A 383 -30.08 -16.19 -19.67
CA MET A 383 -31.36 -16.37 -18.97
C MET A 383 -32.38 -15.33 -19.39
N CYS A 384 -32.03 -14.03 -19.37
CA CYS A 384 -32.93 -12.93 -19.71
C CYS A 384 -32.73 -12.37 -21.12
N CYS A 385 -31.55 -12.51 -21.70
CA CYS A 385 -31.14 -11.91 -22.97
C CYS A 385 -31.24 -10.37 -23.00
N CYS A 386 -31.38 -9.70 -21.86
CA CYS A 386 -31.58 -8.24 -21.77
C CYS A 386 -30.38 -7.48 -21.20
N ASP A 387 -29.52 -8.15 -20.43
CA ASP A 387 -28.44 -7.52 -19.65
C ASP A 387 -27.15 -8.36 -19.70
N GLY A 388 -26.05 -7.79 -19.19
CA GLY A 388 -24.78 -8.48 -19.07
C GLY A 388 -24.75 -9.56 -17.98
N GLU A 389 -24.09 -10.69 -18.24
CA GLU A 389 -23.98 -11.78 -17.27
C GLU A 389 -22.88 -11.54 -16.24
N THR A 390 -23.29 -10.99 -15.09
CA THR A 390 -22.48 -10.93 -13.86
C THR A 390 -22.98 -11.93 -12.83
N VAL A 391 -22.21 -12.21 -11.78
CA VAL A 391 -22.63 -13.13 -10.70
C VAL A 391 -23.92 -12.64 -10.03
N ASP A 392 -23.95 -11.36 -9.66
CA ASP A 392 -25.09 -10.76 -8.97
C ASP A 392 -26.30 -10.62 -9.91
N HIS A 393 -26.09 -10.26 -11.18
CA HIS A 393 -27.17 -10.25 -12.16
C HIS A 393 -27.75 -11.65 -12.34
N LEU A 394 -26.92 -12.65 -12.62
CA LEU A 394 -27.38 -14.01 -12.88
C LEU A 394 -28.17 -14.60 -11.70
N LEU A 395 -27.70 -14.39 -10.47
CA LEU A 395 -28.29 -15.06 -9.30
C LEU A 395 -29.40 -14.25 -8.60
N LEU A 396 -29.42 -12.92 -8.76
CA LEU A 396 -30.36 -12.05 -8.04
C LEU A 396 -31.23 -11.22 -8.99
N HIS A 397 -30.61 -10.46 -9.90
CA HIS A 397 -31.29 -9.37 -10.60
C HIS A 397 -31.83 -9.71 -11.99
N CYS A 398 -31.48 -10.88 -12.52
CA CYS A 398 -31.96 -11.37 -13.81
C CYS A 398 -33.49 -11.50 -13.79
N SER A 399 -34.17 -10.90 -14.77
CA SER A 399 -35.64 -10.88 -14.84
C SER A 399 -36.27 -12.28 -14.84
N ALA A 400 -35.60 -13.27 -15.41
CA ALA A 400 -36.03 -14.67 -15.36
C ALA A 400 -35.90 -15.26 -13.94
N VAL A 401 -34.88 -14.86 -13.20
CA VAL A 401 -34.58 -15.35 -11.85
C VAL A 401 -35.38 -14.61 -10.78
N GLN A 402 -35.69 -13.34 -11.00
CA GLN A 402 -36.59 -12.57 -10.13
C GLN A 402 -37.98 -13.22 -10.02
N LYS A 403 -38.45 -13.95 -11.05
CA LYS A 403 -39.69 -14.73 -10.95
C LYS A 403 -39.63 -15.82 -9.87
N LEU A 404 -38.48 -16.50 -9.76
CA LEU A 404 -38.26 -17.52 -8.72
C LEU A 404 -38.18 -16.88 -7.33
N TRP A 405 -37.46 -15.76 -7.19
CA TRP A 405 -37.39 -15.04 -5.93
C TRP A 405 -38.76 -14.49 -5.49
N ASN A 406 -39.52 -13.90 -6.41
CA ASN A 406 -40.86 -13.41 -6.15
C ASN A 406 -41.82 -14.55 -5.75
N TYR A 407 -41.70 -15.73 -6.36
CA TYR A 407 -42.45 -16.90 -5.90
C TYR A 407 -42.14 -17.21 -4.44
N VAL A 408 -40.87 -17.32 -4.05
CA VAL A 408 -40.47 -17.55 -2.66
C VAL A 408 -41.06 -16.47 -1.73
N PHE A 409 -40.92 -15.20 -2.09
CA PHE A 409 -41.40 -14.08 -1.27
C PHE A 409 -42.93 -14.11 -1.10
N LEU A 410 -43.66 -14.43 -2.15
CA LEU A 410 -45.12 -14.60 -2.10
C LEU A 410 -45.52 -15.79 -1.25
N THR A 411 -44.85 -16.94 -1.40
CA THR A 411 -45.19 -18.16 -0.65
C THR A 411 -44.92 -18.02 0.85
N PHE A 412 -43.82 -17.36 1.23
CA PHE A 412 -43.49 -17.08 2.63
C PHE A 412 -44.08 -15.76 3.16
N ARG A 413 -44.85 -15.02 2.34
CA ARG A 413 -45.45 -13.71 2.66
C ARG A 413 -44.45 -12.68 3.20
N VAL A 414 -43.28 -12.59 2.58
CA VAL A 414 -42.22 -11.64 2.94
C VAL A 414 -42.12 -10.54 1.91
N HIS A 415 -42.06 -9.29 2.38
CA HIS A 415 -41.56 -8.20 1.56
C HIS A 415 -40.04 -8.13 1.68
N TRP A 416 -39.33 -8.53 0.62
CA TRP A 416 -37.88 -8.55 0.59
C TRP A 416 -37.35 -7.73 -0.58
N VAL A 417 -36.37 -6.88 -0.32
CA VAL A 417 -35.63 -6.16 -1.36
C VAL A 417 -34.32 -6.88 -1.58
N LEU A 418 -34.10 -7.39 -2.80
CA LEU A 418 -32.86 -8.08 -3.13
C LEU A 418 -31.69 -7.08 -3.07
N PRO A 419 -30.65 -7.36 -2.27
CA PRO A 419 -29.49 -6.47 -2.17
C PRO A 419 -28.64 -6.55 -3.43
N ARG A 420 -27.68 -5.63 -3.55
CA ARG A 420 -26.82 -5.55 -4.74
C ARG A 420 -25.98 -6.80 -4.94
N GLN A 421 -25.47 -7.41 -3.86
CA GLN A 421 -24.53 -8.52 -3.93
C GLN A 421 -25.06 -9.82 -3.31
N VAL A 422 -24.61 -10.95 -3.84
CA VAL A 422 -24.88 -12.30 -3.28
C VAL A 422 -24.41 -12.41 -1.82
N ALA A 423 -23.28 -11.80 -1.48
CA ALA A 423 -22.76 -11.80 -0.10
C ALA A 423 -23.71 -11.10 0.88
N ASP A 424 -24.25 -9.95 0.49
CA ASP A 424 -25.20 -9.17 1.31
C ASP A 424 -26.50 -9.93 1.50
N LEU A 425 -26.99 -10.62 0.45
CA LEU A 425 -28.17 -11.47 0.57
C LEU A 425 -27.96 -12.54 1.63
N LEU A 426 -26.88 -13.33 1.51
CA LEU A 426 -26.60 -14.41 2.46
C LEU A 426 -26.36 -13.91 3.88
N PHE A 427 -25.81 -12.71 4.03
CA PHE A 427 -25.63 -12.09 5.34
C PHE A 427 -26.96 -11.69 5.98
N GLY A 428 -27.86 -11.05 5.21
CA GLY A 428 -29.18 -10.63 5.69
C GLY A 428 -30.18 -11.79 5.83
N TRP A 429 -30.01 -12.88 5.09
CA TRP A 429 -30.99 -13.97 5.01
C TRP A 429 -31.02 -14.89 6.24
N HIS A 430 -29.86 -15.09 6.87
CA HIS A 430 -29.69 -16.18 7.83
C HIS A 430 -30.43 -15.92 9.15
N ASN A 431 -31.29 -16.87 9.53
CA ASN A 431 -32.09 -16.84 10.76
C ASN A 431 -32.98 -15.58 10.91
N TRP A 432 -33.43 -15.01 9.78
CA TRP A 432 -34.36 -13.89 9.78
C TRP A 432 -35.73 -14.29 10.37
N PHE A 433 -36.21 -15.49 10.05
CA PHE A 433 -37.39 -16.07 10.68
C PHE A 433 -37.03 -16.78 11.99
N GLY A 434 -37.82 -16.53 13.03
CA GLY A 434 -37.79 -17.28 14.29
C GLY A 434 -38.00 -18.79 14.09
N LYS A 435 -37.97 -19.55 15.18
CA LYS A 435 -37.75 -21.02 15.20
C LYS A 435 -38.62 -21.88 14.24
N HIS A 436 -39.79 -21.41 13.79
CA HIS A 436 -40.62 -22.14 12.82
C HIS A 436 -40.11 -21.92 11.37
N HIS A 437 -39.83 -23.01 10.65
CA HIS A 437 -39.30 -23.05 9.27
C HIS A 437 -37.91 -22.45 9.01
N SER A 438 -37.18 -22.01 10.04
CA SER A 438 -35.81 -21.47 9.91
C SER A 438 -34.88 -22.36 9.08
N HIS A 439 -35.01 -23.69 9.16
CA HIS A 439 -34.18 -24.63 8.40
C HIS A 439 -34.49 -24.66 6.90
N ILE A 440 -35.77 -24.69 6.51
CA ILE A 440 -36.19 -24.63 5.10
C ILE A 440 -35.86 -23.25 4.54
N TRP A 441 -36.17 -22.18 5.28
CA TRP A 441 -35.84 -20.81 4.90
C TRP A 441 -34.36 -20.63 4.60
N ASN A 442 -33.49 -21.14 5.47
CA ASN A 442 -32.04 -21.06 5.29
C ASN A 442 -31.53 -21.88 4.08
N LEU A 443 -32.26 -22.92 3.63
CA LEU A 443 -31.90 -23.72 2.44
C LEU A 443 -32.21 -23.02 1.11
N ILE A 444 -33.20 -22.13 1.09
CA ILE A 444 -33.75 -21.54 -0.13
C ILE A 444 -32.68 -20.86 -1.01
N PRO A 445 -31.81 -19.97 -0.50
CA PRO A 445 -30.84 -19.30 -1.37
C PRO A 445 -29.89 -20.28 -2.05
N LEU A 446 -29.45 -21.32 -1.32
CA LEU A 446 -28.53 -22.32 -1.84
C LEU A 446 -29.21 -23.19 -2.91
N CYS A 447 -30.48 -23.55 -2.69
CA CYS A 447 -31.24 -24.36 -3.65
C CYS A 447 -31.58 -23.57 -4.93
N LEU A 448 -32.04 -22.33 -4.77
CA LEU A 448 -32.43 -21.46 -5.89
C LEU A 448 -31.22 -21.11 -6.76
N MET A 449 -30.13 -20.62 -6.14
CA MET A 449 -28.91 -20.27 -6.89
C MET A 449 -28.32 -21.47 -7.62
N TRP A 450 -28.38 -22.66 -7.02
CA TRP A 450 -27.93 -23.89 -7.68
C TRP A 450 -28.82 -24.29 -8.85
N THR A 451 -30.14 -24.13 -8.70
CA THR A 451 -31.10 -24.41 -9.78
C THR A 451 -30.86 -23.49 -10.97
N VAL A 452 -30.69 -22.20 -10.71
CA VAL A 452 -30.35 -21.19 -11.72
C VAL A 452 -29.01 -21.52 -12.39
N TRP A 453 -27.99 -21.87 -11.62
CA TRP A 453 -26.68 -22.20 -12.17
C TRP A 453 -26.71 -23.42 -13.09
N ARG A 454 -27.49 -24.45 -12.72
CA ARG A 454 -27.68 -25.63 -13.56
C ARG A 454 -28.40 -25.27 -14.86
N GLU A 455 -29.51 -24.55 -14.79
CA GLU A 455 -30.27 -24.11 -15.97
C GLU A 455 -29.40 -23.26 -16.91
N ARG A 456 -28.66 -22.29 -16.36
CA ARG A 456 -27.71 -21.46 -17.12
C ARG A 456 -26.69 -22.33 -17.85
N ASN A 457 -26.11 -23.32 -17.18
CA ASN A 457 -25.11 -24.20 -17.80
C ASN A 457 -25.73 -25.12 -18.87
N LEU A 458 -26.94 -25.64 -18.66
CA LEU A 458 -27.68 -26.39 -19.69
C LEU A 458 -27.90 -25.54 -20.95
N ARG A 459 -28.33 -24.28 -20.78
CA ARG A 459 -28.51 -23.35 -21.91
C ARG A 459 -27.21 -23.01 -22.63
N THR A 460 -26.10 -22.93 -21.89
CA THR A 460 -24.81 -22.48 -22.43
C THR A 460 -24.03 -23.60 -23.10
N PHE A 461 -24.10 -24.82 -22.56
CA PHE A 461 -23.25 -25.94 -22.99
C PHE A 461 -24.02 -27.04 -23.73
N GLU A 462 -25.34 -27.12 -23.56
CA GLU A 462 -26.17 -28.18 -24.13
C GLU A 462 -27.30 -27.61 -25.02
N ASP A 463 -27.41 -26.27 -25.15
CA ASP A 463 -28.49 -25.56 -25.86
C ASP A 463 -29.90 -25.99 -25.43
N LEU A 464 -30.03 -26.49 -24.19
CA LEU A 464 -31.30 -26.89 -23.60
C LEU A 464 -31.84 -25.76 -22.72
N SER A 465 -33.08 -25.35 -22.96
CA SER A 465 -33.78 -24.37 -22.12
C SER A 465 -35.09 -24.93 -21.61
N THR A 466 -35.35 -24.74 -20.31
CA THR A 466 -36.62 -25.09 -19.69
C THR A 466 -37.53 -23.87 -19.60
N SER A 467 -38.85 -24.12 -19.60
CA SER A 467 -39.81 -23.04 -19.38
C SER A 467 -39.71 -22.51 -17.93
N PRO A 468 -40.13 -21.26 -17.67
CA PRO A 468 -40.12 -20.71 -16.30
C PRO A 468 -40.85 -21.61 -15.28
N ASP A 469 -41.94 -22.26 -15.69
CA ASP A 469 -42.72 -23.16 -14.83
C ASP A 469 -41.98 -24.47 -14.55
N GLN A 470 -41.28 -25.02 -15.54
CA GLN A 470 -40.42 -26.20 -15.36
C GLN A 470 -39.22 -25.89 -14.45
N LEU A 471 -38.63 -24.71 -14.59
CA LEU A 471 -37.54 -24.24 -13.74
C LEU A 471 -38.01 -24.07 -12.29
N LEU A 472 -39.20 -23.49 -12.09
CA LEU A 472 -39.83 -23.38 -10.78
C LEU A 472 -40.11 -24.76 -10.18
N GLY A 473 -40.68 -25.69 -10.96
CA GLY A 473 -40.92 -27.06 -10.52
C GLY A 473 -39.63 -27.78 -10.10
N THR A 474 -38.53 -27.58 -10.85
CA THR A 474 -37.22 -28.13 -10.53
C THR A 474 -36.66 -27.60 -9.21
N PHE A 475 -36.81 -26.29 -8.97
CA PHE A 475 -36.43 -25.65 -7.71
C PHE A 475 -37.23 -26.23 -6.53
N VAL A 476 -38.56 -26.25 -6.63
CA VAL A 476 -39.44 -26.74 -5.56
C VAL A 476 -39.19 -28.21 -5.26
N THR A 477 -39.01 -29.05 -6.28
CA THR A 477 -38.72 -30.48 -6.12
C THR A 477 -37.35 -30.69 -5.45
N SER A 478 -36.33 -29.95 -5.88
CA SER A 478 -34.99 -30.04 -5.26
C SER A 478 -35.01 -29.61 -3.80
N LEU A 479 -35.76 -28.56 -3.48
CA LEU A 479 -35.90 -28.05 -2.11
C LEU A 479 -36.70 -29.03 -1.23
N PHE A 480 -37.74 -29.66 -1.77
CA PHE A 480 -38.48 -30.74 -1.11
C PHE A 480 -37.57 -31.92 -0.77
N ASP A 481 -36.82 -32.42 -1.76
CA ASP A 481 -35.92 -33.56 -1.54
C ASP A 481 -34.85 -33.26 -0.49
N TRP A 482 -34.25 -32.08 -0.54
CA TRP A 482 -33.24 -31.68 0.46
C TRP A 482 -33.86 -31.54 1.86
N SER A 483 -35.06 -30.98 1.93
CA SER A 483 -35.78 -30.81 3.20
C SER A 483 -36.18 -32.17 3.79
N ARG A 484 -36.61 -33.12 2.96
CA ARG A 484 -36.97 -34.48 3.37
C ARG A 484 -35.77 -35.26 3.88
N ILE A 485 -34.63 -35.20 3.21
CA ILE A 485 -33.39 -35.89 3.62
C ILE A 485 -32.94 -35.47 5.03
N TRP A 486 -33.10 -34.20 5.38
CA TRP A 486 -32.71 -33.66 6.68
C TRP A 486 -33.83 -33.64 7.72
N GLY A 487 -35.01 -34.19 7.40
CA GLY A 487 -36.15 -34.24 8.31
C GLY A 487 -36.77 -32.88 8.63
N PHE A 488 -36.62 -31.90 7.73
CA PHE A 488 -37.19 -30.56 7.91
C PHE A 488 -38.68 -30.46 7.53
N THR A 489 -39.21 -31.49 6.87
CA THR A 489 -40.63 -31.59 6.50
C THR A 489 -41.15 -33.00 6.72
N THR A 490 -42.43 -33.09 7.10
CA THR A 490 -43.19 -34.34 7.20
C THR A 490 -44.08 -34.57 5.98
N ALA A 491 -44.12 -33.63 5.02
CA ALA A 491 -44.89 -33.77 3.80
C ALA A 491 -44.42 -34.97 2.96
N VAL A 492 -45.36 -35.72 2.40
CA VAL A 492 -45.07 -36.92 1.60
C VAL A 492 -45.04 -36.58 0.11
N THR A 493 -45.78 -35.55 -0.30
CA THR A 493 -45.81 -35.04 -1.67
C THR A 493 -45.27 -33.62 -1.79
N VAL A 494 -44.85 -33.24 -3.01
CA VAL A 494 -44.39 -31.87 -3.30
C VAL A 494 -45.52 -30.85 -3.11
N THR A 495 -46.76 -31.24 -3.44
CA THR A 495 -47.95 -30.39 -3.25
C THR A 495 -48.19 -30.10 -1.77
N GLU A 496 -48.22 -31.14 -0.93
CA GLU A 496 -48.32 -30.98 0.54
C GLU A 496 -47.20 -30.12 1.12
N PHE A 497 -45.99 -30.23 0.57
CA PHE A 497 -44.85 -29.45 1.00
C PHE A 497 -45.02 -27.96 0.70
N VAL A 498 -45.50 -27.60 -0.50
CA VAL A 498 -45.78 -26.20 -0.84
C VAL A 498 -46.95 -25.65 -0.01
N ASP A 499 -48.01 -26.44 0.19
CA ASP A 499 -49.16 -26.05 1.01
C ASP A 499 -48.79 -25.83 2.49
N SER A 500 -47.78 -26.56 2.98
CA SER A 500 -47.25 -26.38 4.33
C SER A 500 -46.64 -24.98 4.56
N TRP A 501 -46.13 -24.34 3.50
CA TRP A 501 -45.58 -22.98 3.59
C TRP A 501 -46.68 -21.91 3.63
N HIS A 502 -47.82 -22.18 2.98
CA HIS A 502 -48.99 -21.30 3.02
C HIS A 502 -49.74 -21.35 4.35
N SER A 503 -49.72 -22.49 5.04
CA SER A 503 -50.48 -22.75 6.27
C SER A 503 -49.79 -22.25 7.55
N ALA A 504 -48.51 -21.85 7.47
CA ALA A 504 -47.65 -21.58 8.63
C ALA A 504 -47.66 -20.11 9.12
N SER A 505 -48.76 -19.38 8.93
CA SER A 505 -48.87 -17.98 9.40
C SER A 505 -50.16 -17.71 10.18
N VAL A 506 -50.13 -18.07 11.47
CA VAL A 506 -50.66 -17.25 12.56
C VAL A 506 -49.49 -16.83 13.44
#